data_AF-A0A836WRN1-F1
#
_entry.id   AF-A0A836WRN1-F1
#
_cell.length_a   1.000
_cell.length_b   1.000
_cell.length_c   1.000
_cell.angle_alpha   90.00
_cell.angle_beta   90.00
_cell.angle_gamma   90.00
#
_symmetry.space_group_name_H-M   'P 1'
#
loop_
_entity.id
_entity.type
_entity.pdbx_description
1 polymer ?
#
loop_
_entity_poly.entity_id
_entity_poly.type
_entity_poly.pdbx_seq_one_letter_code
_entity_poly.pdbx_strand_id
1 'polypeptide(L)'
;MPFANMSADPDQGYFADGVSEDILTGLQAFRTFPVVARSTTFAYKGKAIDIREISRELGVGYVLEGSVRKMGERARITAQLVDQEGVHIWAQKFDRALDEIFEVQDEITGQIVAAISPEMHRAKKTTKQKQRRRSPCPTT
;
A
#
# COMPACT_ATOMS: atom_id res chain seq x y z
N MET A 1 3.20 1.39 3.85
CA MET A 1 4.26 2.14 4.54
C MET A 1 3.77 3.54 4.83
N PRO A 2 4.21 4.17 5.93
CA PRO A 2 3.92 5.58 6.18
C PRO A 2 4.46 6.43 5.04
N PHE A 3 3.67 7.37 4.55
CA PHE A 3 4.11 8.29 3.50
C PHE A 3 5.20 9.20 4.06
N ALA A 4 6.26 9.40 3.27
CA ALA A 4 7.36 10.29 3.63
C ALA A 4 6.93 11.76 3.54
N ASN A 5 7.27 12.56 4.56
CA ASN A 5 7.18 14.02 4.46
C ASN A 5 8.35 14.53 3.60
N MET A 6 8.04 15.12 2.44
CA MET A 6 9.01 15.76 1.55
C MET A 6 8.83 17.29 1.48
N SER A 7 8.11 17.87 2.45
CA SER A 7 8.09 19.31 2.69
C SER A 7 9.37 19.78 3.37
N ALA A 8 9.68 21.07 3.23
CA ALA A 8 10.81 21.70 3.92
C ALA A 8 10.57 21.88 5.43
N ASP A 9 9.30 21.83 5.85
CA ASP A 9 8.85 22.04 7.22
C ASP A 9 8.58 20.69 7.91
N PRO A 10 9.38 20.31 8.93
CA PRO A 10 9.20 19.08 9.70
C PRO A 10 7.86 19.04 10.45
N ASP A 11 7.32 20.20 10.83
CA ASP A 11 6.04 20.28 11.53
C ASP A 11 4.91 19.76 10.63
N GLN A 12 5.09 19.68 9.31
CA GLN A 12 4.12 19.07 8.41
C GLN A 12 4.12 17.53 8.43
N GLY A 13 4.92 16.90 9.30
CA GLY A 13 4.93 15.44 9.48
C GLY A 13 3.56 14.87 9.86
N TYR A 14 2.75 15.61 10.63
CA TYR A 14 1.39 15.20 10.98
C TYR A 14 0.49 15.07 9.74
N PHE A 15 0.72 15.88 8.70
CA PHE A 15 -0.08 15.84 7.48
C PHE A 15 0.22 14.57 6.68
N ALA A 16 1.48 14.21 6.54
CA ALA A 16 1.88 12.95 5.90
C ALA A 16 1.36 11.73 6.70
N ASP A 17 1.41 11.80 8.03
CA ASP A 17 0.88 10.74 8.90
C ASP A 17 -0.65 10.62 8.81
N GLY A 18 -1.38 11.74 8.76
CA GLY A 18 -2.83 11.76 8.57
C GLY A 18 -3.25 11.16 7.23
N VAL A 19 -2.64 11.60 6.12
CA VAL A 19 -2.88 11.02 4.79
C VAL A 19 -2.62 9.51 4.77
N SER A 20 -1.55 9.07 5.44
CA SER A 20 -1.23 7.63 5.54
C SER A 20 -2.30 6.85 6.29
N GLU A 21 -2.81 7.41 7.39
CA GLU A 21 -3.84 6.80 8.23
C GLU A 21 -5.20 6.73 7.52
N ASP A 22 -5.58 7.78 6.82
CA ASP A 22 -6.84 7.84 6.07
C ASP A 22 -6.86 6.82 4.92
N ILE A 23 -5.77 6.76 4.13
CA ILE A 23 -5.65 5.76 3.05
C ILE A 23 -5.66 4.33 3.63
N LEU A 24 -4.95 4.09 4.74
CA LEU A 24 -4.94 2.77 5.39
C LEU A 24 -6.34 2.38 5.84
N THR A 25 -7.08 3.30 6.46
CA THR A 25 -8.45 3.11 6.93
C THR A 25 -9.39 2.84 5.76
N GLY A 26 -9.26 3.61 4.67
CA GLY A 26 -10.00 3.40 3.44
C GLY A 26 -9.76 2.00 2.87
N LEU A 27 -8.50 1.56 2.77
CA LEU A 27 -8.15 0.22 2.30
C LEU A 27 -8.70 -0.88 3.22
N GLN A 28 -8.70 -0.68 4.54
CA GLN A 28 -9.27 -1.63 5.50
C GLN A 28 -10.79 -1.79 5.36
N ALA A 29 -11.50 -0.77 4.88
CA ALA A 29 -12.92 -0.87 4.58
C ALA A 29 -13.20 -1.85 3.42
N PHE A 30 -12.24 -2.00 2.49
CA PHE A 30 -12.30 -3.01 1.44
C PHE A 30 -11.89 -4.38 1.99
N ARG A 31 -12.87 -5.24 2.30
CA ARG A 31 -12.65 -6.62 2.79
C ARG A 31 -12.03 -7.59 1.77
N THR A 32 -11.46 -7.08 0.69
CA THR A 32 -10.93 -7.87 -0.42
C THR A 32 -9.57 -8.50 -0.08
N PHE A 33 -8.77 -7.86 0.78
CA PHE A 33 -7.45 -8.31 1.21
C PHE A 33 -7.14 -7.85 2.64
N PRO A 34 -6.31 -8.61 3.39
CA PRO A 34 -5.84 -8.15 4.69
C PRO A 34 -4.83 -7.00 4.54
N VAL A 35 -4.88 -6.06 5.47
CA VAL A 35 -3.99 -4.88 5.51
C VAL A 35 -3.24 -4.90 6.84
N VAL A 36 -1.91 -4.72 6.82
CA VAL A 36 -1.08 -4.67 8.04
C VAL A 36 -1.42 -3.42 8.86
N ALA A 37 -1.48 -3.57 10.17
CA ALA A 37 -1.82 -2.49 11.09
C ALA A 37 -0.81 -1.33 11.01
N ARG A 38 -1.33 -0.12 11.22
CA ARG A 38 -0.56 1.13 11.24
C ARG A 38 0.66 1.04 12.15
N SER A 39 0.44 0.64 13.41
CA SER A 39 1.47 0.56 14.46
C SER A 39 2.68 -0.27 14.02
N THR A 40 2.45 -1.38 13.33
CA THR A 40 3.52 -2.23 12.80
C THR A 40 4.32 -1.52 11.71
N THR A 41 3.65 -0.87 10.77
CA THR A 41 4.33 -0.16 9.66
C THR A 41 5.05 1.11 10.10
N PHE A 42 4.62 1.75 11.20
CA PHE A 42 5.25 2.96 11.75
C PHE A 42 6.65 2.69 12.34
N ALA A 43 6.95 1.44 12.75
CA ALA A 43 8.30 1.04 13.20
C ALA A 43 9.38 1.19 12.11
N TYR A 44 8.96 1.30 10.85
CA TYR A 44 9.81 1.44 9.67
C TYR A 44 9.92 2.88 9.18
N LYS A 45 9.22 3.84 9.81
CA LYS A 45 9.26 5.26 9.42
C LYS A 45 10.69 5.81 9.49
N GLY A 46 11.12 6.46 8.41
CA GLY A 46 12.45 7.08 8.32
C GLY A 46 13.61 6.09 8.15
N LYS A 47 13.34 4.80 7.98
CA LYS A 47 14.36 3.79 7.71
C LYS A 47 14.39 3.46 6.22
N ALA A 48 15.58 3.45 5.62
CA ALA A 48 15.79 2.90 4.29
C ALA A 48 15.91 1.37 4.41
N ILE A 49 14.83 0.66 4.14
CA ILE A 49 14.77 -0.81 4.23
C ILE A 49 14.33 -1.35 2.88
N ASP A 50 14.92 -2.47 2.45
CA ASP A 50 14.58 -3.14 1.20
C ASP A 50 13.12 -3.67 1.28
N ILE A 51 12.30 -3.32 0.29
CA ILE A 51 10.90 -3.78 0.19
C ILE A 51 10.80 -5.31 0.25
N ARG A 52 11.79 -6.03 -0.29
CA ARG A 52 11.84 -7.49 -0.26
C ARG A 52 12.02 -8.01 1.17
N GLU A 53 12.74 -7.29 2.02
CA GLU A 53 12.92 -7.63 3.42
C GLU A 53 11.64 -7.37 4.21
N ILE A 54 11.05 -6.18 4.06
CA ILE A 54 9.76 -5.83 4.67
C ILE A 54 8.67 -6.83 4.28
N SER A 55 8.61 -7.20 3.00
CA SER A 55 7.61 -8.13 2.48
C SER A 55 7.74 -9.52 3.12
N ARG A 56 8.98 -9.99 3.34
CA ARG A 56 9.24 -11.25 4.03
C ARG A 56 8.93 -11.18 5.53
N GLU A 57 9.33 -10.11 6.20
CA GLU A 57 9.16 -9.94 7.65
C GLU A 57 7.68 -9.80 8.01
N LEU A 58 6.92 -9.02 7.24
CA LEU A 58 5.49 -8.78 7.47
C LEU A 58 4.58 -9.81 6.79
N GLY A 59 5.11 -10.67 5.92
CA GLY A 59 4.34 -11.65 5.17
C GLY A 59 3.34 -11.03 4.18
N VAL A 60 3.69 -9.88 3.59
CA VAL A 60 2.83 -9.15 2.66
C VAL A 60 3.24 -9.38 1.21
N GLY A 61 2.26 -9.50 0.31
CA GLY A 61 2.50 -9.64 -1.13
C GLY A 61 2.69 -8.31 -1.87
N TYR A 62 2.22 -7.22 -1.27
CA TYR A 62 2.31 -5.87 -1.82
C TYR A 62 2.62 -4.86 -0.72
N VAL A 63 3.38 -3.84 -1.08
CA VAL A 63 3.75 -2.72 -0.23
C VAL A 63 3.31 -1.43 -0.92
N LEU A 64 2.42 -0.70 -0.27
CA LEU A 64 2.11 0.69 -0.65
C LEU A 64 3.14 1.61 -0.01
N GLU A 65 3.80 2.42 -0.81
CA GLU A 65 4.67 3.50 -0.36
C GLU A 65 4.29 4.82 -1.03
N GLY A 66 4.79 5.92 -0.49
CA GLY A 66 4.47 7.22 -1.02
C GLY A 66 5.13 8.36 -0.29
N SER A 67 4.90 9.56 -0.81
CA SER A 67 5.42 10.80 -0.24
C SER A 67 4.39 11.90 -0.36
N VAL A 68 4.37 12.79 0.62
CA VAL A 68 3.54 13.99 0.63
C VAL A 68 4.43 15.22 0.70
N ARG A 69 4.14 16.21 -0.13
CA ARG A 69 4.75 17.53 -0.08
C ARG A 69 3.65 18.59 -0.10
N LYS A 70 3.54 19.37 0.97
CA LYS A 70 2.61 20.48 1.10
C LYS A 70 3.35 21.80 0.84
N MET A 71 2.74 22.69 0.05
CA MET A 71 3.23 24.03 -0.24
C MET A 71 2.05 25.01 -0.23
N GLY A 72 1.96 25.84 0.81
CA GLY A 72 0.80 26.74 0.99
C GLY A 72 -0.50 25.94 1.05
N GLU A 73 -1.43 26.26 0.14
CA GLU A 73 -2.74 25.61 0.01
C GLU A 73 -2.76 24.43 -0.97
N ARG A 74 -1.58 23.95 -1.41
CA ARG A 74 -1.48 22.81 -2.34
C ARG A 74 -0.73 21.64 -1.72
N ALA A 75 -1.15 20.44 -2.08
CA ALA A 75 -0.46 19.21 -1.78
C ALA A 75 -0.10 18.44 -3.05
N ARG A 76 1.11 17.89 -3.03
CA ARG A 76 1.61 16.92 -4.00
C ARG A 76 1.74 15.59 -3.28
N ILE A 77 0.96 14.60 -3.70
CA ILE A 77 1.03 13.24 -3.18
C ILE A 77 1.57 12.34 -4.30
N THR A 78 2.58 11.55 -3.99
CA THR A 78 3.01 10.43 -4.83
C THR A 78 2.68 9.15 -4.10
N ALA A 79 2.04 8.20 -4.77
CA ALA A 79 1.72 6.89 -4.23
C ALA A 79 2.18 5.82 -5.21
N GLN A 80 2.74 4.73 -4.68
CA GLN A 80 3.32 3.65 -5.46
C GLN A 80 3.00 2.31 -4.79
N LEU A 81 2.59 1.34 -5.60
CA LEU A 81 2.35 -0.03 -5.19
C LEU A 81 3.45 -0.90 -5.76
N VAL A 82 4.15 -1.59 -4.87
CA VAL A 82 5.30 -2.45 -5.19
C VAL A 82 4.97 -3.87 -4.74
N ASP A 83 5.36 -4.87 -5.52
CA ASP A 83 5.21 -6.27 -5.12
C ASP A 83 6.37 -6.73 -4.20
N GLN A 84 6.24 -7.94 -3.67
CA GLN A 84 7.23 -8.59 -2.82
C GLN A 84 8.62 -8.79 -3.46
N GLU A 85 8.73 -8.68 -4.79
CA GLU A 85 9.99 -8.80 -5.55
C GLU A 85 10.66 -7.44 -5.76
N GLY A 86 9.99 -6.35 -5.37
CA GLY A 86 10.46 -4.97 -5.55
C GLY A 86 10.06 -4.37 -6.90
N VAL A 87 9.08 -4.96 -7.60
CA VAL A 87 8.60 -4.45 -8.89
C VAL A 87 7.45 -3.48 -8.67
N HIS A 88 7.57 -2.27 -9.24
CA HIS A 88 6.49 -1.28 -9.22
C HIS A 88 5.36 -1.73 -10.17
N ILE A 89 4.18 -2.00 -9.62
CA ILE A 89 3.01 -2.42 -10.39
C ILE A 89 2.02 -1.29 -10.65
N TRP A 90 2.07 -0.24 -9.82
CA TRP A 90 1.30 0.99 -10.02
C TRP A 90 2.03 2.18 -9.38
N ALA A 91 1.95 3.34 -10.01
CA ALA A 91 2.47 4.58 -9.46
C ALA A 91 1.65 5.74 -10.01
N GLN A 92 1.27 6.67 -9.14
CA GLN A 92 0.62 7.90 -9.56
C GLN A 92 1.02 9.08 -8.68
N LYS A 93 0.89 10.26 -9.27
CA LYS A 93 1.12 11.54 -8.64
C LYS A 93 -0.14 12.40 -8.73
N PHE A 94 -0.48 13.03 -7.63
CA PHE A 94 -1.64 13.89 -7.45
C PHE A 94 -1.17 15.28 -7.04
N ASP A 95 -1.64 16.29 -7.76
CA ASP A 95 -1.37 17.70 -7.48
C ASP A 95 -2.72 18.40 -7.29
N ARG A 96 -3.08 18.68 -6.04
CA ARG A 96 -4.41 19.22 -5.67
C ARG A 96 -4.33 20.31 -4.61
N ALA A 97 -5.43 21.04 -4.45
CA ALA A 97 -5.61 21.94 -3.33
C ALA A 97 -5.89 21.14 -2.04
N LEU A 98 -5.64 21.75 -0.88
CA LEU A 98 -5.79 21.08 0.42
C LEU A 98 -7.25 20.81 0.81
N ASP A 99 -8.18 21.60 0.31
CA ASP A 99 -9.62 21.40 0.46
C ASP A 99 -10.11 20.17 -0.32
N GLU A 100 -9.46 19.83 -1.44
CA GLU A 100 -9.72 18.63 -2.25
C GLU A 100 -9.00 17.37 -1.73
N ILE A 101 -8.30 17.44 -0.59
CA ILE A 101 -7.40 16.36 -0.16
C ILE A 101 -8.13 15.04 0.12
N PHE A 102 -9.36 15.10 0.63
CA PHE A 102 -10.16 13.92 0.91
C PHE A 102 -10.55 13.19 -0.39
N GLU A 103 -10.85 13.93 -1.46
CA GLU A 103 -11.14 13.33 -2.77
C GLU A 103 -9.91 12.59 -3.33
N VAL A 104 -8.71 13.14 -3.11
CA VAL A 104 -7.46 12.48 -3.50
C VAL A 104 -7.24 11.20 -2.72
N GLN A 105 -7.53 11.18 -1.41
CA GLN A 105 -7.40 9.99 -0.58
C GLN A 105 -8.33 8.86 -1.06
N ASP A 106 -9.57 9.21 -1.39
CA ASP A 106 -10.56 8.27 -1.94
C ASP A 106 -10.13 7.75 -3.32
N GLU A 107 -9.63 8.63 -4.19
CA GLU A 107 -9.11 8.27 -5.51
C GLU A 107 -7.91 7.30 -5.39
N ILE A 108 -6.94 7.61 -4.53
CA ILE A 108 -5.79 6.74 -4.26
C ILE A 108 -6.25 5.37 -3.78
N THR A 109 -7.16 5.33 -2.81
CA THR A 109 -7.68 4.09 -2.24
C THR A 109 -8.37 3.24 -3.31
N GLY A 110 -9.24 3.85 -4.12
CA GLY A 110 -9.94 3.18 -5.20
C GLY A 110 -9.00 2.61 -6.25
N GLN A 111 -7.98 3.37 -6.64
CA GLN A 111 -6.99 2.90 -7.62
C GLN A 111 -6.11 1.77 -7.11
N ILE A 112 -5.70 1.82 -5.84
CA ILE A 112 -4.93 0.72 -5.22
C ILE A 112 -5.77 -0.56 -5.19
N VAL A 113 -7.04 -0.47 -4.78
CA VAL A 113 -7.96 -1.62 -4.78
C VAL A 113 -8.14 -2.18 -6.18
N ALA A 114 -8.27 -1.31 -7.18
CA ALA A 114 -8.38 -1.69 -8.59
C ALA A 114 -7.09 -2.34 -9.13
N ALA A 115 -5.92 -1.91 -8.67
CA ALA A 115 -4.63 -2.51 -9.05
C ALA A 115 -4.41 -3.89 -8.40
N ILE A 116 -4.79 -4.06 -7.12
CA ILE A 116 -4.61 -5.32 -6.38
C ILE A 116 -5.63 -6.38 -6.79
N SER A 117 -6.87 -5.98 -7.08
CA SER A 117 -7.99 -6.91 -7.29
C SER A 117 -7.76 -7.91 -8.44
N PRO A 118 -7.28 -7.52 -9.64
CA PRO A 118 -7.00 -8.46 -10.74
C PRO A 118 -5.92 -9.50 -10.37
N GLU A 119 -4.84 -9.06 -9.71
CA GLU A 119 -3.73 -9.93 -9.34
C GLU A 119 -4.11 -10.91 -8.21
N MET A 120 -4.96 -10.49 -7.27
CA MET A 120 -5.58 -11.38 -6.27
C MET A 120 -6.38 -12.53 -6.90
N HIS A 121 -7.13 -12.24 -7.99
CA HIS A 121 -7.89 -13.27 -8.70
C HIS A 121 -6.98 -14.24 -9.47
N ARG A 122 -5.81 -13.80 -9.94
CA ARG A 122 -4.77 -14.66 -10.53
C ARG A 122 -4.10 -15.54 -9.47
N ALA A 123 -3.69 -14.95 -8.34
CA ALA A 123 -3.02 -15.67 -7.25
C ALA A 123 -3.90 -16.77 -6.63
N LYS A 124 -5.20 -16.52 -6.44
CA LYS A 124 -6.16 -17.52 -5.91
C LYS A 124 -6.35 -18.73 -6.82
N LYS A 125 -6.20 -18.59 -8.15
CA LYS A 125 -6.32 -19.70 -9.11
C LYS A 125 -5.11 -20.65 -9.03
N THR A 126 -3.92 -20.12 -8.83
CA THR A 126 -2.67 -20.92 -8.79
C THR A 126 -2.59 -21.81 -7.54
N THR A 127 -3.06 -21.32 -6.39
CA THR A 127 -3.00 -22.08 -5.13
C THR A 127 -3.98 -23.26 -5.08
N LYS A 128 -5.20 -23.12 -5.65
CA LYS A 128 -6.16 -24.24 -5.77
C LYS A 128 -5.64 -25.39 -6.65
N GLN A 129 -4.78 -25.11 -7.64
CA GLN A 129 -4.21 -26.15 -8.52
C GLN A 129 -3.11 -26.98 -7.81
N LYS A 130 -2.37 -26.37 -6.87
CA LYS A 130 -1.31 -27.07 -6.10
C LYS A 130 -1.88 -28.01 -5.02
N GLN A 131 -3.05 -27.71 -4.47
CA GLN A 131 -3.73 -28.56 -3.48
C GLN A 131 -4.41 -29.80 -4.12
N ARG A 132 -4.84 -29.74 -5.39
CA ARG A 132 -5.45 -30.89 -6.09
C ARG A 132 -4.44 -31.91 -6.65
N ARG A 133 -3.13 -31.62 -6.62
CA ARG A 133 -2.07 -32.54 -7.10
C ARG A 133 -1.38 -33.33 -5.97
N ARG A 134 -1.87 -33.23 -4.72
CA ARG A 134 -1.29 -33.90 -3.54
C ARG A 134 -2.19 -34.96 -2.90
N SER A 135 -3.17 -35.51 -3.60
CA SER A 135 -3.85 -36.73 -3.16
C SER A 135 -3.06 -37.95 -3.64
N PRO A 136 -2.45 -38.76 -2.76
CA PRO A 136 -1.88 -40.04 -3.15
C PRO A 136 -3.01 -41.04 -3.41
N CYS A 137 -2.87 -41.87 -4.45
CA CYS A 137 -3.72 -43.04 -4.67
C CYS A 137 -3.76 -43.92 -3.40
N PRO A 138 -4.92 -44.43 -2.97
CA PRO A 138 -4.94 -45.57 -2.08
C PRO A 138 -4.48 -46.81 -2.85
N THR A 139 -3.31 -47.33 -2.48
CA THR A 139 -2.90 -48.69 -2.84
C THR A 139 -3.58 -49.70 -1.91
N THR A 140 -4.18 -50.71 -2.55
CA THR A 140 -4.70 -51.99 -2.02
C THR A 140 -6.12 -51.96 -1.45
#